data_AF-A0A2K8KES9-F1
#
_entry.id   AF-A0A2K8KES9-F1
#
_cell.length_a   1.000
_cell.length_b   1.000
_cell.length_c   1.000
_cell.angle_alpha   90.00
_cell.angle_beta   90.00
_cell.angle_gamma   90.00
#
_symmetry.space_group_name_H-M   'P 1'
#
loop_
_entity.id
_entity.type
_entity.pdbx_description
1 polymer ?
#
loop_
_entity_poly.entity_id
_entity_poly.type
_entity_poly.pdbx_seq_one_letter_code
_entity_poly.pdbx_strand_id
1 'polypeptide(L)'
;MPKIDAIPDKFAAGYIDRLDGRTAIAQDMRARWAAMTDDLGGEGSLSYSQRSLIERALWLEHWLHVQERALADGDYQAFDAGKWTQACNSLQGILKTLGIERRAKDVTSLQDYIKGRAAS
;
A
#
# COMPACT_ATOMS: atom_id res chain seq x y z
N MET A 1 -19.09 24.95 -2.25
CA MET A 1 -18.10 24.36 -1.31
C MET A 1 -18.75 23.16 -0.66
N PRO A 2 -18.18 21.94 -0.76
CA PRO A 2 -18.69 20.81 0.00
C PRO A 2 -18.59 21.18 1.48
N LYS A 3 -19.70 21.06 2.22
CA LYS A 3 -19.68 21.18 3.67
C LYS A 3 -18.72 20.11 4.18
N ILE A 4 -17.64 20.53 4.85
CA ILE A 4 -16.85 19.61 5.66
C ILE A 4 -17.79 19.24 6.80
N ASP A 5 -18.46 18.08 6.69
CA ASP A 5 -19.18 17.51 7.81
C ASP A 5 -18.21 17.39 8.98
N ALA A 6 -18.66 17.83 10.16
CA ALA A 6 -17.84 18.10 11.34
C ALA A 6 -16.71 17.09 11.53
N ILE A 7 -15.48 17.58 11.73
CA ILE A 7 -14.33 16.75 12.09
C ILE A 7 -14.75 15.93 13.32
N PRO A 8 -14.74 14.59 13.26
CA PRO A 8 -15.21 13.77 14.37
C PRO A 8 -14.44 14.11 15.66
N ASP A 9 -15.16 14.31 16.77
CA ASP A 9 -14.57 14.60 18.09
C ASP A 9 -13.62 13.50 18.58
N LYS A 10 -13.65 12.32 17.94
CA LYS A 10 -12.77 11.20 18.21
C LYS A 10 -12.10 10.73 16.92
N PHE A 11 -10.77 10.60 16.97
CA PHE A 11 -10.04 9.87 15.95
C PHE A 11 -10.60 8.45 15.84
N ALA A 12 -10.81 7.99 14.60
CA ALA A 12 -11.11 6.60 14.33
C ALA A 12 -10.31 6.15 13.11
N ALA A 13 -9.57 5.05 13.29
CA ALA A 13 -8.89 4.33 12.22
C ALA A 13 -9.90 3.62 11.31
N GLY A 14 -9.43 3.06 10.18
CA GLY A 14 -10.31 2.37 9.23
C GLY A 14 -11.05 3.34 8.32
N TYR A 15 -10.35 4.38 7.84
CA TYR A 15 -10.84 5.27 6.81
C TYR A 15 -11.16 4.51 5.52
N ILE A 16 -10.41 3.45 5.20
CA ILE A 16 -10.69 2.57 4.04
C ILE A 16 -12.10 1.94 4.15
N ASP A 17 -12.48 1.46 5.34
CA ASP A 17 -13.79 0.84 5.55
C ASP A 17 -14.95 1.84 5.42
N ARG A 18 -14.66 3.11 5.71
CA ARG A 18 -15.62 4.21 5.66
C ARG A 18 -15.83 4.79 4.26
N LEU A 19 -15.00 4.42 3.28
CA LEU A 19 -15.22 4.82 1.90
C LEU A 19 -16.47 4.14 1.33
N ASP A 20 -17.26 4.88 0.54
CA ASP A 20 -18.35 4.31 -0.24
C ASP A 20 -17.79 3.23 -1.17
N GLY A 21 -18.10 1.98 -0.87
CA GLY A 21 -17.58 0.79 -1.55
C GLY A 21 -17.90 0.71 -3.04
N ARG A 22 -18.79 1.57 -3.56
CA ARG A 22 -19.10 1.66 -5.00
C ARG A 22 -18.10 2.51 -5.76
N THR A 23 -17.29 3.32 -5.06
CA THR A 23 -16.29 4.16 -5.70
C THR A 23 -15.07 3.34 -6.09
N ALA A 24 -14.45 3.68 -7.23
CA ALA A 24 -13.25 3.00 -7.72
C ALA A 24 -12.11 3.05 -6.69
N ILE A 25 -11.96 4.18 -5.99
CA ILE A 25 -10.97 4.35 -4.91
C ILE A 25 -11.23 3.39 -3.75
N ALA A 26 -12.48 3.19 -3.32
CA ALA A 26 -12.78 2.28 -2.22
C ALA A 26 -12.47 0.82 -2.60
N GLN A 27 -12.78 0.43 -3.84
CA GLN A 27 -12.49 -0.92 -4.34
C GLN A 27 -10.98 -1.18 -4.42
N ASP A 28 -10.23 -0.22 -4.99
CA ASP A 28 -8.77 -0.29 -5.10
C ASP A 28 -8.10 -0.33 -3.71
N MET A 29 -8.50 0.54 -2.79
CA MET A 29 -7.97 0.58 -1.42
C MET A 29 -8.26 -0.72 -0.65
N ARG A 30 -9.46 -1.30 -0.76
CA ARG A 30 -9.80 -2.58 -0.11
C ARG A 30 -9.02 -3.75 -0.71
N ALA A 31 -8.84 -3.78 -2.02
CA ALA A 31 -8.06 -4.82 -2.70
C ALA A 31 -6.59 -4.78 -2.28
N ARG A 32 -6.00 -3.58 -2.23
CA ARG A 32 -4.62 -3.38 -1.79
C ARG A 32 -4.43 -3.63 -0.29
N TRP A 33 -5.41 -3.27 0.53
CA TRP A 33 -5.44 -3.62 1.95
C TRP A 33 -5.33 -5.13 2.13
N ALA A 34 -6.22 -5.89 1.48
CA ALA A 34 -6.20 -7.35 1.55
C ALA A 34 -4.84 -7.91 1.13
N ALA A 35 -4.31 -7.49 -0.03
CA ALA A 35 -3.01 -7.94 -0.53
C ALA A 35 -1.86 -7.66 0.47
N MET A 36 -1.77 -6.43 0.99
CA MET A 36 -0.71 -6.05 1.91
C MET A 36 -0.84 -6.77 3.27
N THR A 37 -2.06 -7.00 3.75
CA THR A 37 -2.27 -7.76 4.98
C THR A 37 -1.97 -9.24 4.81
N ASP A 38 -2.29 -9.83 3.66
CA ASP A 38 -2.05 -11.24 3.35
C ASP A 38 -0.54 -11.53 3.27
N ASP A 39 0.24 -10.64 2.64
CA ASP A 39 1.70 -10.71 2.59
C ASP A 39 2.36 -10.70 3.98
N LEU A 40 1.66 -10.13 4.97
CA LEU A 40 2.12 -10.02 6.35
C LEU A 40 1.54 -11.10 7.29
N GLY A 41 0.90 -12.14 6.74
CA GLY A 41 0.34 -13.25 7.51
C GLY A 41 -1.15 -13.12 7.84
N GLY A 42 -1.85 -12.23 7.16
CA GLY A 42 -3.29 -11.98 7.29
C GLY A 42 -3.64 -10.97 8.39
N GLU A 43 -4.72 -10.21 8.19
CA GLU A 43 -5.11 -9.07 9.02
C GLU A 43 -5.23 -9.40 10.53
N GLY A 44 -5.74 -10.59 10.86
CA GLY A 44 -5.93 -11.04 12.25
C GLY A 44 -4.62 -11.24 13.02
N SER A 45 -3.49 -11.42 12.32
CA SER A 45 -2.16 -11.57 12.92
C SER A 45 -1.49 -10.22 13.21
N LEU A 46 -2.02 -9.12 12.67
CA LEU A 46 -1.39 -7.82 12.70
C LEU A 46 -1.72 -7.04 13.98
N SER A 47 -0.69 -6.42 14.55
CA SER A 47 -0.85 -5.43 15.60
C SER A 47 -1.58 -4.19 15.08
N TYR A 48 -2.14 -3.41 16.01
CA TYR A 48 -2.72 -2.10 15.68
C TYR A 48 -1.73 -1.20 14.94
N SER A 49 -0.47 -1.15 15.37
CA SER A 49 0.57 -0.32 14.76
C SER A 49 0.84 -0.72 13.31
N GLN A 50 0.87 -2.02 13.01
CA GLN A 50 1.02 -2.52 11.63
C GLN A 50 -0.19 -2.12 10.77
N ARG A 51 -1.42 -2.32 11.25
CA ARG A 51 -2.63 -1.88 10.53
C ARG A 51 -2.64 -0.37 10.25
N SER A 52 -2.22 0.44 11.23
CA SER A 52 -2.12 1.90 11.09
C SER A 52 -1.06 2.32 10.06
N LEU A 53 0.07 1.60 10.00
CA LEU A 53 1.12 1.82 9.01
C LEU A 53 0.66 1.41 7.60
N ILE A 54 -0.01 0.27 7.45
CA ILE A 54 -0.59 -0.19 6.18
C ILE A 54 -1.56 0.86 5.63
N GLU A 55 -2.48 1.36 6.46
CA GLU A 55 -3.44 2.38 6.03
C GLU A 55 -2.73 3.65 5.51
N ARG A 56 -1.68 4.11 6.20
CA ARG A 56 -0.86 5.25 5.75
C ARG A 56 -0.11 4.96 4.45
N ALA A 57 0.42 3.75 4.28
CA ALA A 57 1.09 3.34 3.06
C ALA A 57 0.13 3.43 1.86
N LEU A 58 -1.11 2.93 2.02
CA LEU A 58 -2.12 2.95 0.96
C LEU A 58 -2.54 4.36 0.57
N TRP A 59 -2.73 5.25 1.55
CA TRP A 59 -3.04 6.66 1.25
C TRP A 59 -1.90 7.40 0.55
N LEU A 60 -0.65 7.14 0.96
CA LEU A 60 0.52 7.70 0.28
C LEU A 60 0.64 7.16 -1.15
N GLU A 61 0.43 5.85 -1.35
CA GLU A 61 0.45 5.23 -2.67
C GLU A 61 -0.64 5.79 -3.59
N HIS A 62 -1.87 5.96 -3.08
CA HIS A 62 -2.93 6.60 -3.83
C HIS A 62 -2.58 8.03 -4.24
N TRP A 63 -2.03 8.83 -3.31
CA TRP A 63 -1.63 10.20 -3.59
C TRP A 63 -0.50 10.27 -4.62
N LEU A 64 0.48 9.36 -4.55
CA LEU A 64 1.55 9.23 -5.55
C LEU A 64 0.97 8.93 -6.95
N HIS A 65 0.01 8.00 -7.06
CA HIS A 65 -0.67 7.72 -8.33
C HIS A 65 -1.40 8.95 -8.88
N VAL A 66 -2.03 9.77 -8.04
CA VAL A 66 -2.68 11.01 -8.49
C VAL A 66 -1.65 11.98 -9.09
N GLN A 67 -0.48 12.11 -8.46
CA GLN A 67 0.62 12.94 -8.97
C GLN A 67 1.20 12.38 -10.29
N GLU A 68 1.41 11.08 -10.37
CA GLU A 68 1.91 10.41 -11.58
C GLU A 68 0.90 10.47 -12.73
N ARG A 69 -0.40 10.38 -12.41
CA ARG A 69 -1.49 10.58 -13.37
C ARG A 69 -1.46 11.99 -13.96
N ALA A 70 -1.23 13.02 -13.15
CA ALA A 70 -1.11 14.39 -13.64
C ALA A 70 0.02 14.51 -14.67
N LEU A 71 1.18 13.89 -14.43
CA LEU A 71 2.26 13.82 -15.41
C LEU A 71 1.86 13.08 -16.70
N ALA A 72 1.18 11.93 -16.57
CA ALA A 72 0.73 11.13 -17.70
C ALA A 72 -0.30 11.87 -18.57
N ASP A 73 -1.17 12.67 -17.95
CA ASP A 73 -2.18 13.49 -18.62
C ASP A 73 -1.60 14.83 -19.13
N GLY A 74 -0.30 15.11 -18.91
CA GLY A 74 0.39 16.32 -19.36
C GLY A 74 0.18 17.56 -18.49
N ASP A 75 -0.45 17.43 -17.33
CA ASP A 75 -0.64 18.51 -16.36
C ASP A 75 0.59 18.63 -15.44
N TYR A 76 1.67 19.18 -16.00
CA TYR A 76 2.93 19.39 -15.28
C TYR A 76 2.80 20.42 -14.15
N GLN A 77 1.75 21.26 -14.12
CA GLN A 77 1.56 22.25 -13.05
C GLN A 77 0.92 21.63 -11.80
N ALA A 78 0.10 20.59 -11.96
CA ALA A 78 -0.45 19.84 -10.84
C ALA A 78 0.55 18.88 -10.18
N PHE A 79 1.69 18.61 -10.83
CA PHE A 79 2.76 17.78 -10.28
C PHE A 79 3.74 18.59 -9.42
N ASP A 80 3.94 18.13 -8.18
CA ASP A 80 4.93 18.70 -7.26
C ASP A 80 6.03 17.67 -6.98
N ALA A 81 7.17 17.80 -7.66
CA ALA A 81 8.30 16.88 -7.54
C ALA A 81 8.85 16.77 -6.10
N GLY A 82 8.81 17.86 -5.34
CA GLY A 82 9.30 17.92 -3.98
C GLY A 82 8.40 17.13 -3.03
N LYS A 83 7.08 17.30 -3.15
CA LYS A 83 6.11 16.52 -2.37
C LYS A 83 6.06 15.06 -2.80
N TRP A 84 6.16 14.80 -4.10
CA TRP A 84 6.25 13.44 -4.65
C TRP A 84 7.43 12.68 -4.05
N THR A 85 8.62 13.28 -4.06
CA THR A 85 9.83 12.68 -3.47
C THR A 85 9.68 12.40 -1.96
N GLN A 86 9.08 13.33 -1.22
CA GLN A 86 8.83 13.16 0.22
C GLN A 86 7.84 12.03 0.52
N ALA A 87 6.79 11.90 -0.30
CA ALA A 87 5.82 10.82 -0.18
C ALA A 87 6.45 9.47 -0.52
N CYS A 88 7.27 9.37 -1.58
CA CYS A 88 8.01 8.15 -1.92
C CYS A 88 8.95 7.72 -0.79
N ASN A 89 9.71 8.65 -0.21
CA ASN A 89 10.62 8.35 0.90
C ASN A 89 9.86 7.88 2.15
N SER A 90 8.73 8.52 2.44
CA SER A 90 7.87 8.15 3.56
C SER A 90 7.25 6.76 3.36
N LEU A 91 6.73 6.49 2.16
CA LEU A 91 6.20 5.18 1.78
C LEU A 91 7.28 4.10 1.89
N GLN A 92 8.48 4.35 1.36
CA GLN A 92 9.60 3.41 1.47
C GLN A 92 9.94 3.11 2.94
N GLY A 93 9.95 4.13 3.81
CA GLY A 93 10.18 3.95 5.24
C GLY A 93 9.13 3.03 5.87
N ILE A 94 7.85 3.26 5.58
CA ILE A 94 6.75 2.44 6.09
C ILE A 94 6.87 0.99 5.62
N LEU A 95 7.11 0.76 4.33
CA LEU A 95 7.22 -0.59 3.76
C LEU A 95 8.40 -1.37 4.36
N LYS A 96 9.54 -0.70 4.58
CA LYS A 96 10.68 -1.28 5.29
C LYS A 96 10.32 -1.64 6.73
N THR A 97 9.63 -0.75 7.45
CA THR A 97 9.19 -1.01 8.84
C THR A 97 8.19 -2.17 8.93
N LEU A 98 7.32 -2.33 7.95
CA LEU A 98 6.39 -3.47 7.89
C LEU A 98 7.09 -4.79 7.59
N GLY A 99 8.38 -4.78 7.26
CA GLY A 99 9.13 -5.99 6.92
C GLY A 99 8.78 -6.55 5.54
N ILE A 100 8.21 -5.72 4.66
CA ILE A 100 8.06 -6.07 3.24
C ILE A 100 9.44 -5.94 2.61
N GLU A 101 10.25 -6.97 2.80
CA GLU A 101 11.56 -7.09 2.18
C GLU A 101 11.44 -7.70 0.79
N ARG A 102 12.23 -7.19 -0.15
CA ARG A 102 12.37 -7.79 -1.48
C ARG A 102 12.91 -9.22 -1.33
N ARG A 103 12.03 -10.23 -1.40
CA ARG A 103 12.44 -11.62 -1.52
C ARG A 103 12.98 -11.85 -2.94
N ALA A 104 14.24 -12.24 -3.06
CA ALA A 104 14.75 -12.77 -4.31
C ALA A 104 13.89 -13.99 -4.70
N LYS A 105 13.48 -14.10 -5.96
CA LYS A 105 12.79 -15.31 -6.44
C LYS A 105 13.70 -16.50 -6.15
N ASP A 106 13.16 -17.53 -5.51
CA ASP A 106 13.85 -18.79 -5.31
C ASP A 106 13.98 -19.45 -6.70
N VAL A 107 15.10 -19.21 -7.36
CA VAL A 107 15.40 -19.85 -8.63
C VAL A 107 15.94 -21.22 -8.28
N THR A 108 15.07 -22.18 -7.98
CA THR A 108 15.48 -23.58 -7.90
C THR A 108 16.04 -23.92 -9.27
N SER A 109 17.36 -24.12 -9.36
CA SER A 109 17.95 -24.51 -10.62
C SER A 109 17.38 -25.88 -10.99
N LEU A 110 17.22 -26.16 -12.29
CA LEU A 110 16.75 -27.46 -12.76
C LEU A 110 17.60 -28.61 -12.18
N GLN A 111 18.89 -28.32 -11.91
CA GLN A 111 19.84 -29.26 -11.31
C GLN A 111 19.51 -29.57 -9.84
N ASP A 112 19.07 -28.58 -9.06
CA ASP A 112 18.68 -28.76 -7.66
C ASP A 112 17.35 -29.51 -7.53
N TYR A 113 16.41 -29.27 -8.46
CA TYR A 113 15.16 -30.03 -8.56
C TYR A 113 15.41 -31.52 -8.87
N ILE A 114 16.34 -31.82 -9.79
CA ILE A 114 16.70 -33.19 -10.16
C ILE A 114 17.40 -33.92 -8.99
N LYS A 115 18.30 -33.24 -8.27
CA LYS A 115 18.99 -33.84 -7.10
C LYS A 115 18.03 -34.16 -5.96
N GLY A 116 17.06 -33.29 -5.67
CA GLY A 116 16.05 -33.53 -4.64
C GLY A 116 15.16 -34.74 -4.94
N ARG A 117 14.86 -34.99 -6.22
CA ARG A 117 14.03 -36.12 -6.66
C ARG A 117 14.78 -37.45 -6.74
N ALA A 118 16.11 -37.43 -6.92
CA ALA A 118 16.94 -38.64 -6.90
C ALA A 118 17.27 -39.13 -5.48
N ALA A 119 17.09 -38.28 -4.47
CA ALA A 119 17.27 -38.60 -3.06
C ALA A 119 15.97 -38.99 -2.33
N SER A 120 14.85 -39.05 -3.05
CA SER A 120 13.53 -39.51 -2.58
C SER A 120 13.21 -40.88 -3.18
#